data_AF-A0A7W7PY98-F1
#
_entry.id   AF-A0A7W7PY98-F1
#
_cell.length_a   1.000
_cell.length_b   1.000
_cell.length_c   1.000
_cell.angle_alpha   90.00
_cell.angle_beta   90.00
_cell.angle_gamma   90.00
#
_symmetry.space_group_name_H-M   'P 1'
#
loop_
_entity.id
_entity.type
_entity.pdbx_description
1 polymer ?
#
loop_
_entity_poly.entity_id
_entity_poly.type
_entity_poly.pdbx_seq_one_letter_code
_entity_poly.pdbx_strand_id
1 'polypeptide(L)'
;MVKVSYAKVAEYQKRGLVHFHAVIRLDGPDGTTTPPPTWATTAMLTDAIHAAATRTTVAGPELDGTSLQFTFGKQLDVRPIRNGDFCDGRKITDKAVAAYVAKYATKGAEGATGTLDRRLRLIAELPAYQVPIHAERMIRTAWQLGARRDLAHLKLRAWAHMLGFRGHFSTKTRQYSTTLAQLRQARADYQNALNDPDRTGPEDEESTLVISHWVFAGTGLTPDLERLATLVTPAPGAGSASGPGAGVVGGA
;
A
#
# COMPACT_ATOMS: atom_id res chain seq x y z
N MET A 1 -30.31 7.28 16.60
CA MET A 1 -29.31 6.35 16.02
C MET A 1 -27.96 7.06 15.97
N VAL A 2 -26.84 6.36 16.14
CA VAL A 2 -25.48 6.92 15.99
C VAL A 2 -24.75 6.18 14.87
N LYS A 3 -23.91 6.87 14.10
CA LYS A 3 -23.05 6.25 13.09
C LYS A 3 -21.59 6.27 13.54
N VAL A 4 -20.89 5.15 13.34
CA VAL A 4 -19.44 5.08 13.58
C VAL A 4 -18.73 5.35 12.26
N SER A 5 -17.95 6.43 12.22
CA SER A 5 -17.13 6.81 11.09
C SER A 5 -15.66 6.62 11.40
N TYR A 6 -14.88 6.08 10.47
CA TYR A 6 -13.44 5.93 10.67
C TYR A 6 -12.64 6.12 9.38
N ALA A 7 -11.39 6.52 9.56
CA ALA A 7 -10.31 6.30 8.61
C ALA A 7 -9.18 5.56 9.33
N LYS A 8 -8.65 4.51 8.70
CA LYS A 8 -7.56 3.72 9.26
C LYS A 8 -6.48 3.44 8.24
N VAL A 9 -5.25 3.29 8.75
CA VAL A 9 -4.05 2.91 8.02
C VAL A 9 -3.43 1.70 8.71
N ALA A 10 -2.93 0.76 7.91
CA ALA A 10 -2.28 -0.46 8.38
C ALA A 10 -0.78 -0.40 8.09
N GLU A 11 0.05 -0.15 9.10
CA GLU A 11 1.51 -0.08 8.98
C GLU A 11 2.16 -1.44 9.29
N TYR A 12 3.17 -1.81 8.51
CA TYR A 12 4.03 -2.92 8.90
C TYR A 12 5.09 -2.47 9.88
N GLN A 13 5.16 -3.15 11.01
CA GLN A 13 6.28 -3.06 11.94
C GLN A 13 7.31 -4.14 11.65
N LYS A 14 8.42 -4.09 12.40
CA LYS A 14 9.41 -5.16 12.43
C LYS A 14 8.70 -6.50 12.59
N ARG A 15 9.17 -7.51 11.86
CA ARG A 15 8.63 -8.87 11.88
C ARG A 15 7.29 -9.09 11.18
N GLY A 16 6.85 -8.14 10.36
CA GLY A 16 5.61 -8.27 9.58
C GLY A 16 4.35 -8.12 10.43
N LEU A 17 4.49 -7.64 11.68
CA LEU A 17 3.35 -7.30 12.53
C LEU A 17 2.61 -6.12 11.93
N VAL A 18 1.28 -6.21 11.88
CA VAL A 18 0.43 -5.15 11.34
C VAL A 18 -0.06 -4.27 12.48
N HIS A 19 0.29 -2.99 12.44
CA HIS A 19 -0.18 -1.98 13.37
C HIS A 19 -1.25 -1.12 12.69
N PHE A 20 -2.36 -0.89 13.38
CA PHE A 20 -3.42 -0.03 12.84
C PHE A 20 -3.39 1.34 13.52
N HIS A 21 -3.36 2.38 12.69
CA HIS A 21 -3.64 3.75 13.11
C HIS A 21 -5.03 4.12 12.63
N ALA A 22 -5.92 4.51 13.54
CA ALA A 22 -7.30 4.84 13.19
C ALA A 22 -7.75 6.12 13.86
N VAL A 23 -8.47 6.95 13.10
CA VAL A 23 -9.27 8.05 13.62
C VAL A 23 -10.72 7.60 13.54
N ILE A 24 -11.41 7.59 14.68
CA ILE A 24 -12.77 7.09 14.83
C ILE A 24 -13.63 8.20 15.42
N ARG A 25 -14.82 8.41 14.88
CA ARG A 25 -15.78 9.43 15.30
C ARG A 25 -17.19 8.84 15.41
N LEU A 26 -17.98 9.36 16.34
CA LEU A 26 -19.41 9.16 16.40
C LEU A 26 -20.10 10.34 15.72
N ASP A 27 -20.91 10.03 14.71
CA ASP A 27 -21.70 10.98 13.92
C ASP A 27 -23.20 10.80 14.21
N GLY A 28 -23.98 11.83 13.91
CA GLY A 28 -25.44 11.76 13.95
C GLY A 28 -26.01 10.76 12.93
N PRO A 29 -27.34 10.52 12.97
CA PRO A 29 -28.00 9.56 12.09
C PRO A 29 -27.75 9.81 10.60
N ASP A 30 -27.67 11.08 10.21
CA ASP A 30 -27.50 11.50 8.81
C ASP A 30 -26.03 11.63 8.39
N GLY A 31 -25.09 11.32 9.29
CA GLY A 31 -23.66 11.31 9.03
C GLY A 31 -22.94 12.56 9.57
N THR A 32 -21.85 12.93 8.90
CA THR A 32 -20.83 13.86 9.44
C THR A 32 -21.29 15.29 9.66
N THR A 33 -22.45 15.67 9.11
CA THR A 33 -23.04 17.01 9.23
C THR A 33 -23.96 17.17 10.42
N THR A 34 -24.29 16.07 11.11
CA THR A 34 -25.26 16.06 12.21
C THR A 34 -24.56 15.64 13.50
N PRO A 35 -24.80 16.34 14.63
CA PRO A 35 -24.17 15.96 15.88
C PRO A 35 -24.64 14.57 16.34
N PRO A 36 -23.77 13.80 17.01
CA PRO A 36 -24.17 12.55 17.63
C PRO A 36 -25.17 12.83 18.79
N PRO A 37 -26.00 11.83 19.16
CA PRO A 37 -26.86 11.94 20.34
C PRO A 37 -26.07 12.29 21.61
N THR A 38 -26.69 12.94 22.59
CA THR A 38 -26.00 13.41 23.83
C THR A 38 -25.38 12.29 24.66
N TRP A 39 -25.92 11.07 24.59
CA TRP A 39 -25.36 9.89 25.25
C TRP A 39 -24.10 9.35 24.56
N ALA A 40 -23.87 9.70 23.28
CA ALA A 40 -22.78 9.18 22.46
C ALA A 40 -21.49 9.97 22.70
N THR A 41 -20.94 9.80 23.90
CA THR A 41 -19.77 10.55 24.40
C THR A 41 -18.44 9.94 23.92
N THR A 42 -17.38 10.74 23.98
CA THR A 42 -16.00 10.27 23.72
C THR A 42 -15.57 9.18 24.71
N ALA A 43 -16.01 9.24 25.96
CA ALA A 43 -15.72 8.20 26.96
C ALA A 43 -16.32 6.85 26.54
N MET A 44 -17.60 6.86 26.14
CA MET A 44 -18.27 5.66 25.62
C MET A 44 -17.60 5.13 24.34
N LEU A 45 -17.11 6.01 23.45
CA LEU A 45 -16.33 5.59 22.29
C LEU A 45 -15.01 4.93 22.69
N THR A 46 -14.28 5.51 23.65
CA THR A 46 -13.03 4.93 24.19
C THR A 46 -13.28 3.53 24.76
N ASP A 47 -14.30 3.38 25.61
CA ASP A 47 -14.66 2.08 26.18
C ASP A 47 -15.04 1.07 25.11
N ALA A 48 -15.82 1.50 24.11
CA ALA A 48 -16.20 0.66 22.97
C ALA A 48 -14.99 0.20 22.16
N ILE A 49 -13.98 1.06 21.95
CA ILE A 49 -12.74 0.71 21.24
C ILE A 49 -11.95 -0.33 22.03
N HIS A 50 -11.76 -0.14 23.33
CA HIS A 50 -11.08 -1.12 24.18
C HIS A 50 -11.80 -2.46 24.13
N ALA A 51 -13.11 -2.44 24.32
CA ALA A 51 -13.92 -3.65 24.32
C ALA A 51 -13.92 -4.36 22.95
N ALA A 52 -13.94 -3.60 21.85
CA ALA A 52 -13.81 -4.15 20.51
C ALA A 52 -12.42 -4.78 20.29
N ALA A 53 -11.34 -4.11 20.68
CA ALA A 53 -9.99 -4.64 20.53
C ALA A 53 -9.78 -5.95 21.31
N THR A 54 -10.32 -6.04 22.52
CA THR A 54 -10.23 -7.27 23.34
C THR A 54 -11.06 -8.42 22.80
N ARG A 55 -12.25 -8.14 22.23
CA ARG A 55 -13.17 -9.19 21.76
C ARG A 55 -12.97 -9.59 20.31
N THR A 56 -12.24 -8.81 19.53
CA THR A 56 -12.07 -9.09 18.09
C THR A 56 -11.17 -10.29 17.89
N THR A 57 -11.74 -11.30 17.24
CA THR A 57 -11.01 -12.45 16.72
C THR A 57 -11.30 -12.59 15.23
N VAL A 58 -10.28 -12.85 14.43
CA VAL A 58 -10.43 -13.13 13.00
C VAL A 58 -9.97 -14.57 12.74
N ALA A 59 -10.83 -15.36 12.11
CA ALA A 59 -10.47 -16.71 11.67
C ALA A 59 -9.36 -16.61 10.62
N GLY A 60 -8.28 -17.37 10.83
CA GLY A 60 -7.19 -17.53 9.88
C GLY A 60 -7.36 -18.78 9.02
N PRO A 61 -6.44 -19.03 8.08
CA PRO A 61 -6.42 -20.27 7.33
C PRO A 61 -6.05 -21.45 8.23
N GLU A 62 -6.42 -22.66 7.81
CA GLU A 62 -5.91 -23.89 8.37
C GLU A 62 -4.54 -24.19 7.78
N LEU A 63 -3.55 -24.45 8.63
CA LEU A 63 -2.21 -24.88 8.25
C LEU A 63 -1.93 -26.23 8.90
N ASP A 64 -1.74 -27.26 8.07
CA ASP A 64 -1.32 -28.59 8.50
C ASP A 64 -2.18 -29.18 9.63
N GLY A 65 -3.52 -29.05 9.49
CA GLY A 65 -4.49 -29.53 10.48
C GLY A 65 -4.74 -28.56 11.65
N THR A 66 -4.06 -27.41 11.68
CA THR A 66 -4.20 -26.41 12.73
C THR A 66 -4.92 -25.17 12.22
N SER A 67 -6.12 -24.88 12.74
CA SER A 67 -6.83 -23.64 12.45
C SER A 67 -6.14 -22.46 13.14
N LEU A 68 -5.69 -21.47 12.36
CA LEU A 68 -5.13 -20.25 12.92
C LEU A 68 -6.23 -19.26 13.32
N GLN A 69 -5.95 -18.45 14.33
CA GLN A 69 -6.80 -17.34 14.74
C GLN A 69 -5.95 -16.11 15.01
N PHE A 70 -6.43 -14.94 14.60
CA PHE A 70 -5.75 -13.66 14.79
C PHE A 70 -6.52 -12.80 15.80
N THR A 71 -5.78 -12.17 16.70
CA THR A 71 -6.29 -11.23 17.70
C THR A 71 -5.40 -9.99 17.74
N PHE A 72 -5.89 -8.92 18.36
CA PHE A 72 -5.03 -7.79 18.69
C PHE A 72 -4.03 -8.19 19.79
N GLY A 73 -2.80 -7.68 19.67
CA GLY A 73 -1.80 -7.79 20.73
C GLY A 73 -2.12 -6.89 21.94
N LYS A 74 -1.19 -6.84 22.90
CA LYS A 74 -1.35 -6.04 24.13
C LYS A 74 -1.19 -4.53 23.93
N GLN A 75 -0.71 -4.10 22.75
CA GLN A 75 -0.44 -2.70 22.46
C GLN A 75 -1.67 -2.03 21.87
N LEU A 76 -2.31 -1.16 22.66
CA LEU A 76 -3.43 -0.33 22.27
C LEU A 76 -3.28 1.03 22.97
N ASP A 77 -3.27 2.10 22.18
CA ASP A 77 -3.24 3.48 22.67
C ASP A 77 -4.45 4.21 22.10
N VAL A 78 -5.38 4.64 22.97
CA VAL A 78 -6.61 5.34 22.59
C VAL A 78 -6.56 6.71 23.23
N ARG A 79 -6.56 7.75 22.39
CA ARG A 79 -6.51 9.13 22.85
C ARG A 79 -7.67 9.92 22.25
N PRO A 80 -8.48 10.61 23.08
CA PRO A 80 -9.41 11.61 22.58
C PRO A 80 -8.65 12.64 21.75
N ILE A 81 -9.13 12.89 20.53
CA ILE A 81 -8.65 13.99 19.69
C ILE A 81 -9.44 15.23 20.08
N ARG A 82 -8.81 16.14 20.84
CA ARG A 82 -9.39 17.42 21.26
C ARG A 82 -8.90 18.55 20.36
N ASN A 83 -9.68 19.63 20.32
CA ASN A 83 -9.38 20.81 19.50
C ASN A 83 -7.96 21.35 19.72
N GLY A 84 -7.37 21.20 20.91
CA GLY A 84 -6.01 21.67 21.21
C GLY A 84 -4.85 20.76 20.79
N ASP A 85 -5.11 19.53 20.34
CA ASP A 85 -4.03 18.52 20.18
C ASP A 85 -3.27 18.64 18.85
N PHE A 86 -3.78 19.43 17.90
CA PHE A 86 -3.26 19.48 16.53
C PHE A 86 -2.68 20.84 16.12
N CYS A 87 -3.01 21.93 16.83
CA CYS A 87 -2.52 23.29 16.56
C CYS A 87 -2.69 24.13 17.83
N ASP A 88 -1.69 24.92 18.23
CA ASP A 88 -1.69 25.98 19.26
C ASP A 88 -3.07 26.66 19.49
N GLY A 89 -3.98 26.01 20.24
CA GLY A 89 -5.32 26.52 20.56
C GLY A 89 -6.35 26.66 19.43
N ARG A 90 -6.14 26.16 18.19
CA ARG A 90 -7.12 26.29 17.08
C ARG A 90 -7.97 25.04 16.87
N LYS A 91 -9.28 25.20 16.54
CA LYS A 91 -10.25 24.12 16.26
C LYS A 91 -9.64 23.00 15.39
N ILE A 92 -9.92 21.72 15.70
CA ILE A 92 -9.57 20.58 14.84
C ILE A 92 -10.09 20.87 13.44
N THR A 93 -9.17 20.92 12.49
CA THR A 93 -9.50 20.99 11.07
C THR A 93 -9.39 19.58 10.49
N ASP A 94 -10.22 19.27 9.50
CA ASP A 94 -10.11 18.03 8.73
C ASP A 94 -8.70 17.86 8.12
N LYS A 95 -7.99 18.98 7.86
CA LYS A 95 -6.60 19.02 7.42
C LYS A 95 -5.64 18.39 8.43
N ALA A 96 -5.81 18.65 9.72
CA ALA A 96 -4.96 18.09 10.77
C ALA A 96 -5.15 16.57 10.91
N VAL A 97 -6.40 16.11 10.85
CA VAL A 97 -6.75 14.68 10.85
C VAL A 97 -6.17 13.99 9.62
N ALA A 98 -6.28 14.61 8.44
CA ALA A 98 -5.69 14.11 7.21
C ALA A 98 -4.16 14.02 7.28
N ALA A 99 -3.49 15.03 7.85
CA ALA A 99 -2.04 15.03 8.04
C ALA A 99 -1.58 13.92 8.99
N TYR A 100 -2.32 13.68 10.09
CA TYR A 100 -2.07 12.56 10.99
C TYR A 100 -2.17 11.22 10.26
N VAL A 101 -3.26 10.99 9.53
CA VAL A 101 -3.45 9.75 8.74
C VAL A 101 -2.34 9.61 7.69
N ALA A 102 -1.96 10.70 7.01
CA ALA A 102 -0.91 10.72 6.01
C ALA A 102 0.47 10.40 6.58
N LYS A 103 0.79 10.90 7.79
CA LYS A 103 2.06 10.60 8.48
C LYS A 103 2.28 9.10 8.66
N TYR A 104 1.27 8.39 9.14
CA TYR A 104 1.39 6.93 9.31
C TYR A 104 1.29 6.21 7.96
N ALA A 105 0.69 6.86 6.96
CA ALA A 105 0.64 6.30 5.64
C ALA A 105 2.01 6.23 4.97
N THR A 106 2.85 7.25 5.15
CA THR A 106 4.19 7.30 4.56
C THR A 106 5.23 6.60 5.41
N LYS A 107 5.07 6.61 6.75
CA LYS A 107 6.01 5.95 7.67
C LYS A 107 6.15 4.44 7.42
N GLY A 108 5.06 3.77 7.02
CA GLY A 108 5.09 2.35 6.67
C GLY A 108 5.82 2.03 5.36
N ALA A 109 6.01 3.01 4.48
CA ALA A 109 6.64 2.81 3.16
C ALA A 109 8.18 2.91 3.20
N GLU A 110 8.75 3.66 4.15
CA GLU A 110 10.15 4.12 4.04
C GLU A 110 11.20 3.32 4.84
N GLY A 111 10.85 2.37 5.72
CA GLY A 111 11.93 1.74 6.51
C GLY A 111 11.71 0.46 7.31
N ALA A 112 10.49 -0.04 7.51
CA ALA A 112 10.30 -1.16 8.44
C ALA A 112 10.45 -2.56 7.82
N THR A 113 10.17 -2.73 6.53
CA THR A 113 9.95 -4.07 5.95
C THR A 113 10.65 -4.38 4.62
N GLY A 114 11.33 -3.42 3.98
CA GLY A 114 12.09 -3.69 2.75
C GLY A 114 11.26 -4.42 1.67
N THR A 115 10.03 -3.95 1.44
CA THR A 115 9.15 -4.50 0.40
C THR A 115 9.61 -4.04 -0.97
N LEU A 116 9.37 -4.87 -1.99
CA LEU A 116 9.68 -4.50 -3.37
C LEU A 116 8.52 -3.69 -3.96
N ASP A 117 8.84 -2.73 -4.81
CA ASP A 117 7.90 -1.89 -5.55
C ASP A 117 7.15 -2.65 -6.66
N ARG A 118 7.66 -3.82 -7.04
CA ARG A 118 7.10 -4.65 -8.11
C ARG A 118 6.93 -6.11 -7.71
N ARG A 119 6.00 -6.77 -8.40
CA ARG A 119 5.75 -8.21 -8.27
C ARG A 119 6.97 -9.02 -8.70
N LEU A 120 7.27 -10.05 -7.90
CA LEU A 120 8.20 -11.11 -8.29
C LEU A 120 7.50 -12.05 -9.28
N ARG A 121 8.14 -12.31 -10.41
CA ARG A 121 7.67 -13.35 -11.35
C ARG A 121 8.30 -14.69 -11.01
N LEU A 122 9.57 -14.66 -10.60
CA LEU A 122 10.32 -15.83 -10.16
C LEU A 122 10.99 -15.54 -8.82
N ILE A 123 10.97 -16.49 -7.88
CA ILE A 123 11.64 -16.33 -6.59
C ILE A 123 13.17 -16.23 -6.74
N ALA A 124 13.73 -16.72 -7.84
CA ALA A 124 15.14 -16.61 -8.19
C ALA A 124 15.58 -15.16 -8.46
N GLU A 125 14.65 -14.23 -8.71
CA GLU A 125 14.95 -12.81 -8.87
C GLU A 125 15.29 -12.13 -7.53
N LEU A 126 14.83 -12.71 -6.41
CA LEU A 126 14.90 -12.08 -5.09
C LEU A 126 16.31 -11.66 -4.64
N PRO A 127 17.38 -12.48 -4.83
CA PRO A 127 18.73 -12.09 -4.46
C PRO A 127 19.24 -10.81 -5.14
N ALA A 128 18.71 -10.43 -6.31
CA ALA A 128 19.14 -9.24 -7.04
C ALA A 128 18.67 -7.93 -6.39
N TYR A 129 17.64 -7.95 -5.54
CA TYR A 129 17.04 -6.74 -4.96
C TYR A 129 17.66 -6.30 -3.63
N GLN A 130 18.65 -7.04 -3.11
CA GLN A 130 19.39 -6.69 -1.88
C GLN A 130 18.47 -6.31 -0.69
N VAL A 131 17.36 -7.04 -0.51
CA VAL A 131 16.43 -6.78 0.59
C VAL A 131 17.03 -7.21 1.94
N PRO A 132 16.60 -6.63 3.06
CA PRO A 132 17.01 -7.09 4.39
C PRO A 132 16.71 -8.59 4.58
N ILE A 133 17.63 -9.33 5.22
CA ILE A 133 17.53 -10.80 5.43
C ILE A 133 16.16 -11.21 5.97
N HIS A 134 15.61 -10.42 6.89
CA HIS A 134 14.31 -10.73 7.48
C HIS A 134 13.15 -10.55 6.49
N ALA A 135 13.17 -9.50 5.66
CA ALA A 135 12.21 -9.30 4.59
C ALA A 135 12.30 -10.43 3.55
N GLU A 136 13.52 -10.82 3.18
CA GLU A 136 13.76 -11.95 2.28
C GLU A 136 13.09 -13.22 2.78
N ARG A 137 13.26 -13.54 4.07
CA ARG A 137 12.61 -14.70 4.71
C ARG A 137 11.10 -14.62 4.60
N MET A 138 10.49 -13.49 4.94
CA MET A 138 9.04 -13.30 4.83
C MET A 138 8.54 -13.45 3.39
N ILE A 139 9.23 -12.86 2.42
CA ILE A 139 8.91 -12.98 0.99
C ILE A 139 8.96 -14.45 0.55
N ARG A 140 10.04 -15.17 0.92
CA ARG A 140 10.19 -16.61 0.61
C ARG A 140 9.09 -17.44 1.27
N THR A 141 8.74 -17.16 2.52
CA THR A 141 7.62 -17.84 3.21
C THR A 141 6.29 -17.59 2.51
N ALA A 142 5.97 -16.34 2.16
CA ALA A 142 4.76 -16.02 1.40
C ALA A 142 4.74 -16.72 0.03
N TRP A 143 5.90 -16.82 -0.64
CA TRP A 143 6.04 -17.53 -1.90
C TRP A 143 5.83 -19.05 -1.77
N GLN A 144 6.35 -19.66 -0.70
CA GLN A 144 6.19 -21.08 -0.39
C GLN A 144 4.74 -21.40 -0.01
N LEU A 145 4.14 -20.63 0.90
CA LEU A 145 2.74 -20.80 1.30
C LEU A 145 1.78 -20.60 0.13
N GLY A 146 2.06 -19.64 -0.76
CA GLY A 146 1.28 -19.43 -1.97
C GLY A 146 1.43 -20.53 -3.03
N ALA A 147 2.28 -21.54 -2.81
CA ALA A 147 2.32 -22.75 -3.62
C ALA A 147 1.22 -23.75 -3.27
N ARG A 148 0.66 -23.65 -2.06
CA ARG A 148 -0.31 -24.62 -1.55
C ARG A 148 -1.70 -24.33 -2.12
N ARG A 149 -2.43 -25.40 -2.49
CA ARG A 149 -3.75 -25.29 -3.15
C ARG A 149 -4.84 -24.84 -2.18
N ASP A 150 -4.81 -25.33 -0.95
CA ASP A 150 -5.67 -24.92 0.17
C ASP A 150 -5.60 -23.41 0.44
N LEU A 151 -4.43 -22.78 0.23
CA LEU A 151 -4.21 -21.34 0.43
C LEU A 151 -4.33 -20.49 -0.85
N ALA A 152 -4.73 -21.08 -1.99
CA ALA A 152 -4.75 -20.38 -3.28
C ALA A 152 -5.58 -19.08 -3.25
N HIS A 153 -6.67 -19.07 -2.48
CA HIS A 153 -7.58 -17.93 -2.31
C HIS A 153 -6.89 -16.70 -1.68
N LEU A 154 -5.79 -16.88 -0.94
CA LEU A 154 -5.03 -15.79 -0.32
C LEU A 154 -4.10 -15.07 -1.33
N LYS A 155 -3.77 -15.72 -2.46
CA LYS A 155 -2.91 -15.17 -3.51
C LYS A 155 -1.51 -14.74 -3.03
N LEU A 156 -0.94 -15.43 -2.04
CA LEU A 156 0.30 -15.03 -1.36
C LEU A 156 1.49 -14.84 -2.30
N ARG A 157 1.66 -15.70 -3.33
CA ARG A 157 2.72 -15.53 -4.35
C ARG A 157 2.60 -14.23 -5.13
N ALA A 158 1.39 -13.90 -5.59
CA ALA A 158 1.13 -12.69 -6.35
C ALA A 158 1.44 -11.41 -5.54
N TRP A 159 1.40 -11.51 -4.22
CA TRP A 159 1.65 -10.41 -3.28
C TRP A 159 2.89 -10.62 -2.42
N ALA A 160 3.78 -11.55 -2.77
CA ALA A 160 4.96 -11.88 -1.95
C ALA A 160 5.90 -10.69 -1.78
N HIS A 161 6.05 -9.87 -2.83
CA HIS A 161 6.77 -8.59 -2.80
C HIS A 161 6.24 -7.59 -1.74
N MET A 162 4.96 -7.71 -1.37
CA MET A 162 4.27 -6.96 -0.32
C MET A 162 4.03 -7.83 0.92
N LEU A 163 4.92 -8.77 1.21
CA LEU A 163 4.84 -9.71 2.34
C LEU A 163 3.54 -10.54 2.38
N GLY A 164 2.93 -10.79 1.22
CA GLY A 164 1.68 -11.55 1.08
C GLY A 164 0.41 -10.71 1.27
N PHE A 165 0.50 -9.40 1.48
CA PHE A 165 -0.68 -8.55 1.67
C PHE A 165 -1.25 -8.02 0.35
N ARG A 166 -2.53 -8.33 0.13
CA ARG A 166 -3.34 -7.89 -1.00
C ARG A 166 -4.21 -6.67 -0.68
N GLY A 167 -4.28 -6.27 0.59
CA GLY A 167 -5.26 -5.31 1.06
C GLY A 167 -4.93 -3.87 0.70
N HIS A 168 -5.89 -2.99 0.97
CA HIS A 168 -5.63 -1.56 0.96
C HIS A 168 -4.95 -1.17 2.26
N PHE A 169 -3.81 -0.52 2.12
CA PHE A 169 -3.05 0.01 3.26
C PHE A 169 -3.82 1.11 4.01
N SER A 170 -4.73 1.83 3.34
CA SER A 170 -5.65 2.78 3.96
C SER A 170 -7.10 2.45 3.59
N THR A 171 -8.01 2.55 4.57
CA THR A 171 -9.46 2.37 4.37
C THR A 171 -10.23 3.39 5.19
N LYS A 172 -11.42 3.76 4.71
CA LYS A 172 -12.33 4.66 5.43
C LYS A 172 -13.79 4.21 5.29
N THR A 173 -14.66 4.62 6.20
CA THR A 173 -16.10 4.47 6.01
C THR A 173 -16.57 5.33 4.83
N ARG A 174 -17.63 4.88 4.14
CA ARG A 174 -18.12 5.55 2.91
C ARG A 174 -18.43 7.03 3.12
N GLN A 175 -19.00 7.37 4.27
CA GLN A 175 -19.39 8.74 4.64
C GLN A 175 -18.32 9.50 5.43
N TYR A 176 -17.10 8.97 5.61
CA TYR A 176 -16.08 9.65 6.41
C TYR A 176 -15.63 10.99 5.81
N SER A 177 -15.48 11.03 4.49
CA SER A 177 -15.02 12.22 3.74
C SER A 177 -15.33 12.08 2.26
N THR A 178 -15.13 13.16 1.50
CA THR A 178 -15.19 13.15 0.02
C THR A 178 -14.32 12.05 -0.60
N THR A 179 -14.68 11.58 -1.79
CA THR A 179 -13.95 10.47 -2.43
C THR A 179 -12.63 10.94 -3.03
N LEU A 180 -11.64 10.03 -3.13
CA LEU A 180 -10.40 10.35 -3.86
C LEU A 180 -10.65 10.65 -5.34
N ALA A 181 -11.69 10.05 -5.93
CA ALA A 181 -12.10 10.34 -7.31
C ALA A 181 -12.53 11.80 -7.44
N GLN A 182 -13.42 12.28 -6.57
CA GLN A 182 -13.85 13.68 -6.54
C GLN A 182 -12.67 14.64 -6.28
N LEU A 183 -11.74 14.29 -5.38
CA LEU A 183 -10.54 15.10 -5.15
C LEU A 183 -9.60 15.14 -6.37
N ARG A 184 -9.47 14.03 -7.11
CA ARG A 184 -8.68 14.00 -8.35
C ARG A 184 -9.36 14.83 -9.45
N GLN A 185 -10.68 14.74 -9.58
CA GLN A 185 -11.44 15.52 -10.54
C GLN A 185 -11.32 17.01 -10.24
N ALA A 186 -11.56 17.44 -9.00
CA ALA A 186 -11.42 18.85 -8.63
C ALA A 186 -10.01 19.41 -8.88
N ARG A 187 -8.96 18.58 -8.69
CA ARG A 187 -7.58 18.97 -9.06
C ARG A 187 -7.41 19.07 -10.57
N ALA A 188 -7.95 18.12 -11.34
CA ALA A 188 -7.90 18.17 -12.80
C ALA A 188 -8.63 19.41 -13.33
N ASP A 189 -9.82 19.71 -12.82
CA ASP A 189 -10.61 20.89 -13.20
C ASP A 189 -9.86 22.19 -12.86
N TYR A 190 -9.23 22.27 -11.68
CA TYR A 190 -8.39 23.41 -11.29
C TYR A 190 -7.17 23.59 -12.20
N GLN A 191 -6.47 22.49 -12.53
CA GLN A 191 -5.32 22.52 -13.44
C GLN A 191 -5.75 22.90 -14.86
N ASN A 192 -6.87 22.39 -15.35
CA ASN A 192 -7.42 22.75 -16.64
C ASN A 192 -7.80 24.23 -16.69
N ALA A 193 -8.43 24.75 -15.63
CA ALA A 193 -8.77 26.17 -15.52
C ALA A 193 -7.55 27.09 -15.42
N LEU A 194 -6.43 26.62 -14.85
CA LEU A 194 -5.16 27.36 -14.86
C LEU A 194 -4.48 27.36 -16.24
N ASN A 195 -4.63 26.29 -17.00
CA ASN A 195 -4.05 26.11 -18.33
C ASN A 195 -4.99 26.56 -19.46
N ASP A 196 -6.11 27.21 -19.14
CA ASP A 196 -7.06 27.75 -20.11
C ASP A 196 -6.44 28.96 -20.82
N PRO A 197 -6.18 28.89 -22.14
CA PRO A 197 -5.54 29.97 -22.88
C PRO A 197 -6.40 31.24 -23.00
N ASP A 198 -7.71 31.17 -22.75
CA ASP A 198 -8.62 32.33 -22.77
C ASP A 198 -8.70 33.06 -21.42
N ARG A 199 -7.93 32.62 -20.41
CA ARG A 199 -7.93 33.22 -19.07
C ARG A 199 -7.21 34.57 -19.05
N THR A 200 -7.92 35.63 -19.42
CA THR A 200 -7.52 37.04 -19.27
C THR A 200 -7.63 37.48 -17.81
N GLY A 201 -6.62 37.15 -16.99
CA GLY A 201 -6.38 37.78 -15.69
C GLY A 201 -5.52 39.05 -15.83
N PRO A 202 -5.49 39.95 -14.83
CA PRO A 202 -4.62 41.13 -14.87
C PRO A 202 -3.17 40.68 -15.07
N GLU A 203 -2.47 41.33 -15.99
CA GLU A 203 -1.06 41.08 -16.29
C GLU A 203 -0.19 41.40 -15.06
N ASP A 204 -0.01 40.43 -14.17
CA ASP A 204 1.18 40.40 -13.34
C ASP A 204 2.31 39.84 -14.22
N GLU A 205 3.31 40.69 -14.50
CA GLU A 205 4.51 40.43 -15.31
C GLU A 205 5.46 39.38 -14.67
N GLU A 206 4.95 38.21 -14.32
CA GLU A 206 5.77 37.02 -14.08
C GLU A 206 5.34 35.94 -15.08
N SER A 207 5.91 36.05 -16.29
CA SER A 207 5.78 35.02 -17.31
C SER A 207 6.29 33.69 -16.76
N THR A 208 5.38 32.74 -16.53
CA THR A 208 5.75 31.38 -16.17
C THR A 208 6.35 30.71 -17.40
N LEU A 209 7.69 30.73 -17.51
CA LEU A 209 8.42 30.01 -18.54
C LEU A 209 8.27 28.50 -18.29
N VAL A 210 7.45 27.83 -19.09
CA VAL A 210 7.33 26.36 -19.08
C VAL A 210 8.56 25.78 -19.78
N ILE A 211 9.58 25.43 -19.00
CA ILE A 211 10.90 24.97 -19.52
C ILE A 211 10.84 23.54 -20.10
N SER A 212 9.82 22.73 -19.78
CA SER A 212 9.64 21.41 -20.41
C SER A 212 8.25 20.83 -20.17
N HIS A 213 7.68 20.24 -21.23
CA HIS A 213 6.49 19.39 -21.14
C HIS A 213 6.96 17.94 -20.90
N TRP A 214 6.46 17.29 -19.86
CA TRP A 214 6.73 15.88 -19.62
C TRP A 214 5.48 15.08 -19.94
N VAL A 215 5.49 14.40 -21.09
CA VAL A 215 4.47 13.40 -21.41
C VAL A 215 4.92 12.05 -20.84
N PHE A 216 3.99 11.34 -20.21
CA PHE A 216 4.21 9.95 -19.86
C PHE A 216 4.48 9.14 -21.14
N ALA A 217 5.74 8.77 -21.37
CA ALA A 217 6.18 8.07 -22.59
C ALA A 217 5.87 6.55 -22.59
N GLY A 218 5.15 6.06 -21.58
CA GLY A 218 4.84 4.64 -21.39
C GLY A 218 5.77 3.91 -20.43
N THR A 219 5.46 2.65 -20.14
CA THR A 219 6.28 1.74 -19.34
C THR A 219 6.63 0.51 -20.16
N GLY A 220 7.92 0.26 -20.39
CA GLY A 220 8.43 -0.83 -21.22
C GLY A 220 9.88 -0.58 -21.62
N LEU A 221 10.49 -1.54 -22.29
CA LEU A 221 11.75 -1.28 -23.00
C LEU A 221 11.39 -0.43 -24.24
N THR A 222 12.21 0.55 -24.59
CA THR A 222 12.08 1.18 -25.90
C THR A 222 12.32 0.14 -27.00
N PRO A 223 11.84 0.32 -28.24
CA PRO A 223 12.06 -0.64 -29.33
C PRO A 223 13.54 -1.04 -29.49
N ASP A 224 14.46 -0.11 -29.25
CA ASP A 224 15.90 -0.37 -29.28
C ASP A 224 16.37 -1.26 -28.12
N LEU A 225 15.82 -1.04 -26.93
CA LEU A 225 16.09 -1.85 -25.75
C LEU A 225 15.42 -3.24 -25.82
N GLU A 226 14.27 -3.38 -26.49
CA GLU A 226 13.68 -4.68 -26.82
C GLU A 226 14.57 -5.48 -27.79
N ARG A 227 15.15 -4.80 -28.78
CA ARG A 227 16.12 -5.38 -29.73
C ARG A 227 17.41 -5.81 -29.03
N LEU A 228 17.91 -5.00 -28.10
CA LEU A 228 19.07 -5.36 -27.27
C LEU A 228 18.77 -6.53 -26.33
N ALA A 229 17.58 -6.54 -25.70
CA ALA A 229 17.17 -7.64 -24.84
C ALA A 229 17.06 -8.97 -25.61
N THR A 230 16.61 -8.95 -26.86
CA THR A 230 16.58 -10.14 -27.73
C THR A 230 17.96 -10.59 -28.18
N LEU A 231 18.93 -9.69 -28.32
CA LEU A 231 20.31 -10.03 -28.68
C LEU A 231 21.12 -10.62 -27.51
N VAL A 232 20.83 -10.21 -26.28
CA VAL A 232 21.56 -10.64 -25.08
C VAL A 232 20.92 -11.87 -24.41
N THR A 233 19.71 -12.25 -24.82
CA THR A 233 19.06 -13.48 -24.34
C THR A 233 19.43 -14.67 -25.24
N PRO A 234 20.27 -15.64 -24.80
CA PRO A 234 20.57 -16.81 -25.61
C PRO A 234 19.30 -17.64 -25.84
N ALA A 235 19.07 -18.04 -27.09
CA ALA A 235 17.89 -18.79 -27.49
C ALA A 235 17.78 -20.13 -26.71
N PRO A 236 16.61 -20.47 -26.16
CA PRO A 236 16.40 -21.77 -25.54
C PRO A 236 16.26 -22.81 -26.66
N GLY A 237 17.30 -23.63 -26.90
CA GLY A 237 17.14 -24.82 -27.74
C GLY A 237 18.29 -25.27 -28.65
N ALA A 238 19.52 -24.77 -28.54
CA ALA A 238 20.65 -25.44 -29.20
C ALA A 238 21.18 -26.58 -28.30
N GLY A 239 20.42 -27.67 -28.26
CA GLY A 239 20.82 -28.92 -27.64
C GLY A 239 22.03 -29.53 -28.35
N SER A 240 22.90 -30.11 -27.53
CA SER A 240 23.98 -31.01 -27.90
C SER A 240 23.55 -32.10 -28.90
N ALA A 241 24.25 -32.19 -30.03
CA ALA A 241 24.28 -33.40 -30.86
C ALA A 241 25.70 -33.95 -30.91
N SER A 242 25.85 -35.17 -30.40
CA SER A 242 27.08 -35.95 -30.30
C SER A 242 27.31 -36.83 -31.54
N GLY A 243 28.54 -36.79 -32.10
CA GLY A 243 29.25 -37.86 -32.85
C GLY A 243 28.70 -38.30 -34.22
N PRO A 244 29.51 -38.93 -35.12
CA PRO A 244 30.57 -39.91 -34.79
C PRO A 244 31.89 -39.85 -35.64
N GLY A 245 32.97 -40.47 -35.11
CA GLY A 245 33.79 -41.47 -35.82
C GLY A 245 35.11 -41.11 -36.57
N ALA A 246 36.24 -41.53 -35.97
CA ALA A 246 37.41 -42.25 -36.55
C ALA A 246 38.59 -41.54 -37.32
N GLY A 247 39.83 -41.92 -36.94
CA GLY A 247 41.09 -41.88 -37.75
C GLY A 247 42.27 -41.08 -37.13
N VAL A 248 43.17 -41.63 -36.30
CA VAL A 248 44.45 -42.35 -36.58
C VAL A 248 45.67 -41.47 -37.00
N VAL A 249 46.64 -41.37 -36.06
CA VAL A 249 48.14 -41.46 -36.11
C VAL A 249 49.02 -40.72 -37.16
N GLY A 250 50.07 -40.06 -36.65
CA GLY A 250 51.40 -39.77 -37.25
C GLY A 250 52.10 -38.60 -36.51
N GLY A 251 53.19 -38.74 -35.73
CA GLY A 251 54.58 -39.01 -36.16
C GLY A 251 55.14 -37.79 -36.91
N ALA A 252 56.10 -37.00 -36.44
CA ALA A 252 57.37 -37.28 -35.76
C ALA A 252 57.74 -36.22 -34.71
#